data_AF-A0A7C7PLH2-F1
#
_entry.id   AF-A0A7C7PLH2-F1
#
_cell.length_a   1.000
_cell.length_b   1.000
_cell.length_c   1.000
_cell.angle_alpha   90.00
_cell.angle_beta   90.00
_cell.angle_gamma   90.00
#
_symmetry.space_group_name_H-M   'P 1'
#
loop_
_entity.id
_entity.type
_entity.pdbx_description
1 polymer ?
#
loop_
_entity_poly.entity_id
_entity_poly.type
_entity_poly.pdbx_seq_one_letter_code
_entity_poly.pdbx_strand_id
1 'polypeptide(L)'
;MSQLLVWVLTVQILGLVAFPLVSQIVPDLRDKGFTISKLVALSSLGLTSWLISMLGISGPSVRVLLAITVIFICISTYFSLKHISQILYFFKREWKLICAAELIYLVILGIFALFKFNDPSINHTEQPMDLAFLNAAMGAGNGGPLDPWMRGEHISYYYFGYWIFGNIGSLTFTRPEITYNLSLIFIPALMGTAVFGLASSLLPYSIKIRSLIGVGAISSVSTIFLSNLYGGLSFVAQNRMANSAFWD
;
A
#
# COMPACT_ATOMS: atom_id res chain seq x y z
N MET A 1 -3.41 18.58 -4.13
CA MET A 1 -2.04 18.23 -4.60
C MET A 1 -1.03 18.11 -3.46
N SER A 2 -0.99 19.02 -2.49
CA SER A 2 -0.06 18.94 -1.33
C SER A 2 -0.19 17.62 -0.55
N GLN A 3 -1.41 17.17 -0.27
CA GLN A 3 -1.66 15.94 0.48
C GLN A 3 -1.15 14.68 -0.24
N LEU A 4 -1.29 14.60 -1.57
CA LEU A 4 -0.75 13.51 -2.36
C LEU A 4 0.77 13.40 -2.19
N LEU A 5 1.46 14.54 -2.28
CA LEU A 5 2.91 14.59 -2.11
C LEU A 5 3.33 14.21 -0.69
N VAL A 6 2.61 14.69 0.33
CA VAL A 6 2.84 14.30 1.74
C VAL A 6 2.67 12.79 1.92
N TRP A 7 1.63 12.19 1.32
CA TRP A 7 1.40 10.75 1.37
C TRP A 7 2.51 9.96 0.68
N VAL A 8 2.92 10.37 -0.53
CA VAL A 8 4.02 9.72 -1.26
C VAL A 8 5.28 9.75 -0.41
N LEU A 9 5.65 10.92 0.12
CA LEU A 9 6.83 11.05 0.99
C LEU A 9 6.70 10.21 2.27
N THR A 10 5.54 10.20 2.91
CA THR A 10 5.30 9.43 4.15
C THR A 10 5.49 7.94 3.89
N VAL A 11 4.86 7.39 2.85
CA VAL A 11 4.98 5.97 2.50
C VAL A 11 6.40 5.61 2.08
N GLN A 12 7.10 6.50 1.35
CA GLN A 12 8.50 6.31 0.99
C GLN A 12 9.42 6.26 2.21
N ILE A 13 9.26 7.22 3.13
CA ILE A 13 10.04 7.27 4.37
C ILE A 13 9.77 6.01 5.20
N LEU A 14 8.51 5.62 5.39
CA LEU A 14 8.16 4.40 6.12
C LEU A 14 8.76 3.15 5.47
N GLY A 15 8.71 3.04 4.14
CA GLY A 15 9.35 1.94 3.39
C GLY A 15 10.87 1.90 3.60
N LEU A 16 11.55 3.04 3.49
CA LEU A 16 12.99 3.14 3.73
C LEU A 16 13.37 2.82 5.18
N VAL A 17 12.53 3.19 6.14
CA VAL A 17 12.69 2.80 7.55
C VAL A 17 12.52 1.30 7.72
N ALA A 18 11.58 0.65 7.04
CA ALA A 18 11.44 -0.80 7.12
C ALA A 18 12.52 -1.57 6.36
N PHE A 19 13.13 -0.98 5.32
CA PHE A 19 14.04 -1.68 4.41
C PHE A 19 15.21 -2.42 5.10
N PRO A 20 15.98 -1.82 6.03
CA PRO A 20 17.08 -2.52 6.71
C PRO A 20 16.62 -3.82 7.40
N LEU A 21 15.44 -3.80 8.04
CA LEU A 21 14.88 -4.96 8.72
C LEU A 21 14.41 -6.01 7.70
N VAL A 22 13.68 -5.58 6.68
CA VAL A 22 13.18 -6.48 5.63
C VAL A 22 14.33 -7.16 4.88
N SER A 23 15.40 -6.42 4.57
CA SER A 23 16.56 -6.95 3.85
C SER A 23 17.30 -8.06 4.58
N GLN A 24 17.12 -8.19 5.90
CA GLN A 24 17.67 -9.26 6.72
C GLN A 24 16.75 -10.48 6.79
N ILE A 25 15.44 -10.29 6.65
CA ILE A 25 14.44 -11.36 6.70
C ILE A 25 14.37 -12.08 5.35
N VAL A 26 14.49 -11.33 4.25
CA VAL A 26 14.42 -11.87 2.88
C VAL A 26 15.70 -11.57 2.08
N PRO A 27 16.89 -12.00 2.56
CA PRO A 27 18.18 -11.64 1.96
C PRO A 27 18.38 -12.24 0.56
N ASP A 28 17.66 -13.31 0.24
CA ASP A 28 17.79 -14.05 -1.02
C ASP A 28 17.04 -13.41 -2.19
N LEU A 29 16.08 -12.51 -1.90
CA LEU A 29 15.42 -11.73 -2.93
C LEU A 29 16.41 -10.81 -3.61
N ARG A 30 16.30 -10.67 -4.93
CA ARG A 30 17.24 -9.88 -5.72
C ARG A 30 17.28 -8.42 -5.30
N ASP A 31 16.12 -7.87 -4.97
CA ASP A 31 15.95 -6.50 -4.46
C ASP A 31 16.10 -6.41 -2.94
N LYS A 32 16.48 -7.50 -2.26
CA LYS A 32 16.53 -7.63 -0.79
C LYS A 32 15.24 -7.16 -0.11
N GLY A 33 14.09 -7.34 -0.76
CA GLY A 33 12.78 -6.92 -0.26
C GLY A 33 12.54 -5.41 -0.26
N PHE A 34 13.30 -4.64 -1.07
CA PHE A 34 13.06 -3.21 -1.27
C PHE A 34 11.62 -2.91 -1.71
N THR A 35 11.05 -3.66 -2.64
CA THR A 35 9.70 -3.38 -3.15
C THR A 35 8.59 -3.69 -2.14
N ILE A 36 8.78 -4.70 -1.28
CA ILE A 36 7.81 -5.06 -0.24
C ILE A 36 7.99 -4.24 1.04
N SER A 37 9.08 -3.49 1.18
CA SER A 37 9.39 -2.72 2.40
C SER A 37 8.28 -1.73 2.78
N LYS A 38 7.66 -1.07 1.80
CA LYS A 38 6.51 -0.17 2.01
C LYS A 38 5.31 -0.92 2.57
N LEU A 39 4.98 -2.10 2.02
CA LEU A 39 3.88 -2.93 2.50
C LEU A 39 4.13 -3.42 3.93
N VAL A 40 5.36 -3.86 4.22
CA VAL A 40 5.75 -4.27 5.57
C VAL A 40 5.63 -3.08 6.54
N ALA A 41 6.14 -1.91 6.18
CA ALA A 41 6.07 -0.73 7.03
C ALA A 41 4.62 -0.35 7.40
N LEU A 42 3.74 -0.30 6.40
CA LEU A 42 2.32 0.02 6.59
C LEU A 42 1.60 -1.05 7.43
N SER A 43 1.87 -2.33 7.14
CA SER A 43 1.25 -3.45 7.84
C SER A 43 1.74 -3.55 9.29
N SER A 44 3.03 -3.31 9.55
CA SER A 44 3.59 -3.29 10.91
C SER A 44 3.02 -2.13 11.72
N LEU A 45 2.95 -0.93 11.16
CA LEU A 45 2.32 0.22 11.83
C LEU A 45 0.84 -0.03 12.12
N GLY A 46 0.13 -0.58 11.13
CA GLY A 46 -1.28 -1.00 11.25
C GLY A 46 -1.48 -2.03 12.35
N LEU A 47 -0.71 -3.12 12.32
CA LEU A 47 -0.83 -4.21 13.28
C LEU A 47 -0.50 -3.75 14.70
N THR A 48 0.60 -3.02 14.89
CA THR A 48 1.00 -2.56 16.24
C THR A 48 -0.03 -1.60 16.83
N SER A 49 -0.51 -0.61 16.04
CA SER A 49 -1.55 0.31 16.53
C SER A 49 -2.88 -0.39 16.79
N TRP A 50 -3.26 -1.36 15.95
CA TRP A 50 -4.46 -2.16 16.13
C TRP A 50 -4.38 -3.00 17.42
N LEU A 51 -3.24 -3.66 17.67
CA LEU A 51 -3.02 -4.42 18.90
C LEU A 51 -3.07 -3.52 20.15
N ILE A 52 -2.44 -2.34 20.11
CA ILE A 52 -2.50 -1.36 21.22
C ILE A 52 -3.96 -0.95 21.51
N SER A 53 -4.75 -0.74 20.46
CA SER A 53 -6.17 -0.42 20.60
C SER A 53 -6.97 -1.58 21.17
N MET A 54 -6.76 -2.81 20.68
CA MET A 54 -7.47 -4.00 21.13
C MET A 54 -7.13 -4.41 22.56
N LEU A 55 -5.92 -4.12 23.02
CA LEU A 55 -5.52 -4.28 24.41
C LEU A 55 -6.13 -3.23 25.35
N GLY A 56 -6.92 -2.29 24.82
CA GLY A 56 -7.57 -1.23 25.59
C GLY A 56 -6.64 -0.11 26.04
N ILE A 57 -5.41 -0.04 25.52
CA ILE A 57 -4.39 0.93 25.94
C ILE A 57 -4.70 2.31 25.36
N SER A 58 -4.79 2.41 24.03
CA SER A 58 -5.12 3.65 23.33
C SER A 58 -5.62 3.37 21.91
N GLY A 59 -6.59 4.14 21.42
CA GLY A 59 -6.90 4.23 20.00
C GLY A 59 -5.74 4.81 19.16
N PRO A 60 -5.84 4.80 17.82
CA PRO A 60 -4.79 5.18 16.88
C PRO A 60 -4.62 6.71 16.76
N SER A 61 -4.45 7.39 17.88
CA SER A 61 -4.17 8.82 17.91
C SER A 61 -2.82 9.13 17.25
N VAL A 62 -2.68 10.34 16.70
CA VAL A 62 -1.43 10.79 16.05
C VAL A 62 -0.22 10.61 16.95
N ARG A 63 -0.36 10.87 18.26
CA ARG A 63 0.73 10.70 19.24
C ARG A 63 1.19 9.24 19.35
N VAL A 64 0.24 8.31 19.38
CA VAL A 64 0.55 6.87 19.43
C VAL A 64 1.19 6.41 18.14
N LEU A 65 0.65 6.82 16.98
CA LEU A 65 1.22 6.47 15.69
C LEU A 65 2.65 7.01 15.53
N LEU A 66 2.91 8.26 15.91
CA LEU A 66 4.25 8.84 15.92
C LEU A 66 5.19 8.09 16.88
N ALA A 67 4.73 7.71 18.07
CA ALA A 67 5.54 6.93 19.01
C ALA A 67 5.94 5.57 18.41
N ILE A 68 5.00 4.84 17.79
CA ILE A 68 5.29 3.58 17.09
C ILE A 68 6.29 3.81 15.96
N THR A 69 6.09 4.84 15.13
CA THR A 69 7.01 5.17 14.04
C THR A 69 8.41 5.49 14.55
N VAL A 70 8.56 6.26 15.63
CA VAL A 70 9.86 6.57 16.24
C VAL A 70 10.53 5.30 16.77
N ILE A 71 9.78 4.41 17.44
CA ILE A 71 10.32 3.12 17.91
C ILE A 71 10.84 2.29 16.73
N PHE A 72 10.07 2.20 15.63
CA PHE A 72 10.52 1.50 14.43
C PHE A 72 11.75 2.16 13.78
N ILE A 73 11.84 3.49 13.75
CA ILE A 73 13.04 4.20 13.29
C ILE A 73 14.23 3.85 14.15
N CYS A 74 14.10 3.84 15.49
CA CYS A 74 15.18 3.49 16.41
C CYS A 74 15.66 2.05 16.19
N ILE A 75 14.73 1.10 16.09
CA ILE A 75 15.05 -0.31 15.83
C ILE A 75 15.75 -0.43 14.47
N SER A 76 15.16 0.12 13.42
CA SER A 76 15.74 0.07 12.07
C SER A 76 17.13 0.69 12.00
N THR A 77 17.33 1.84 12.66
CA THR A 77 18.63 2.52 12.72
C THR A 77 19.67 1.65 13.41
N TYR A 78 19.34 1.04 14.54
CA TYR A 78 20.25 0.14 15.25
C TYR A 78 20.71 -1.04 14.37
N PHE A 79 19.80 -1.65 13.60
CA PHE A 79 20.15 -2.71 12.65
C PHE A 79 20.92 -2.18 11.43
N SER A 80 20.54 -1.01 10.92
CA SER A 80 21.19 -0.37 9.78
C SER A 80 22.66 -0.05 10.08
N LEU A 81 22.98 0.44 11.28
CA LEU A 81 24.36 0.74 11.69
C LEU A 81 25.29 -0.48 11.63
N LYS A 82 24.77 -1.68 11.93
CA LYS A 82 25.54 -2.94 11.84
C LYS A 82 25.80 -3.38 10.39
N HIS A 83 24.96 -2.96 9.45
CA HIS A 83 24.96 -3.44 8.07
C HIS A 83 25.09 -2.31 7.02
N ILE A 84 25.53 -1.12 7.44
CA ILE A 84 25.47 0.09 6.61
C ILE A 84 26.25 -0.07 5.30
N SER A 85 27.43 -0.70 5.35
CA SER A 85 28.24 -0.99 4.15
C SER A 85 27.52 -1.90 3.15
N GLN A 86 26.78 -2.89 3.64
CA GLN A 86 26.02 -3.84 2.81
C GLN A 86 24.79 -3.17 2.18
N ILE A 87 24.14 -2.27 2.92
CA ILE A 87 23.00 -1.47 2.46
C ILE A 87 23.45 -0.50 1.37
N LEU A 88 24.51 0.29 1.62
CA LEU A 88 25.04 1.23 0.64
C LEU A 88 25.54 0.52 -0.63
N TYR A 89 26.21 -0.62 -0.47
CA TYR A 89 26.63 -1.44 -1.60
C TYR A 89 25.44 -1.93 -2.43
N PHE A 90 24.35 -2.36 -1.78
CA PHE A 90 23.12 -2.76 -2.46
C PHE A 90 22.54 -1.60 -3.29
N PHE A 91 22.34 -0.43 -2.69
CA PHE A 91 21.82 0.74 -3.41
C PHE A 91 22.69 1.13 -4.59
N LYS A 92 24.02 1.07 -4.44
CA LYS A 92 24.97 1.35 -5.53
C LYS A 92 24.92 0.29 -6.64
N ARG A 93 24.77 -0.98 -6.29
CA ARG A 93 24.79 -2.11 -7.24
C ARG A 93 23.46 -2.23 -8.01
N GLU A 94 22.34 -2.13 -7.30
CA GLU A 94 21.00 -2.41 -7.82
C GLU A 94 20.21 -1.14 -8.17
N TRP A 95 20.85 0.03 -8.27
CA TRP A 95 20.16 1.32 -8.50
C TRP A 95 19.20 1.30 -9.69
N LYS A 96 19.53 0.58 -10.78
CA LYS A 96 18.65 0.46 -11.96
C LYS A 96 17.36 -0.29 -11.63
N LEU A 97 17.46 -1.35 -10.82
CA LEU A 97 16.31 -2.13 -10.39
C LEU A 97 15.42 -1.31 -9.45
N ILE A 98 16.05 -0.59 -8.52
CA ILE A 98 15.38 0.33 -7.59
C ILE A 98 14.66 1.43 -8.35
N CYS A 99 15.31 2.10 -9.29
CA CYS A 99 14.69 3.12 -10.13
C CYS A 99 13.53 2.55 -10.97
N ALA A 100 13.65 1.34 -11.49
CA ALA A 100 12.57 0.69 -12.22
C ALA A 100 11.36 0.37 -11.32
N ALA A 101 11.61 -0.13 -10.11
CA ALA A 101 10.56 -0.37 -9.12
C ALA A 101 9.83 0.92 -8.73
N GLU A 102 10.58 2.00 -8.46
CA GLU A 102 9.99 3.32 -8.15
C GLU A 102 9.26 3.92 -9.35
N LEU A 103 9.74 3.73 -10.56
CA LEU A 103 9.03 4.16 -11.76
C LEU A 103 7.70 3.44 -11.89
N ILE A 104 7.67 2.12 -11.71
CA ILE A 104 6.43 1.32 -11.75
C ILE A 104 5.46 1.77 -10.65
N TYR A 105 5.96 2.00 -9.43
CA TYR A 105 5.19 2.56 -8.33
C TYR A 105 4.48 3.85 -8.75
N LEU A 106 5.25 4.82 -9.23
CA LEU A 106 4.76 6.16 -9.57
C LEU A 106 3.86 6.16 -10.80
N VAL A 107 4.14 5.33 -11.81
CA VAL A 107 3.30 5.20 -13.01
C VAL A 107 1.94 4.62 -12.64
N ILE A 108 1.88 3.51 -11.90
CA ILE A 108 0.60 2.92 -11.48
C ILE A 108 -0.16 3.89 -10.58
N LEU A 109 0.52 4.50 -9.61
CA LEU A 109 -0.07 5.53 -8.74
C LEU A 109 -0.63 6.68 -9.58
N GLY A 110 0.10 7.15 -10.59
CA GLY A 110 -0.32 8.23 -11.48
C GLY A 110 -1.56 7.87 -12.31
N ILE A 111 -1.64 6.65 -12.84
CA ILE A 111 -2.82 6.16 -13.57
C ILE A 111 -4.07 6.19 -12.67
N PHE A 112 -3.98 5.63 -11.46
CA PHE A 112 -5.11 5.62 -10.53
C PHE A 112 -5.43 7.01 -9.95
N ALA A 113 -4.41 7.86 -9.78
CA ALA A 113 -4.60 9.27 -9.44
C ALA A 113 -5.39 10.02 -10.51
N LEU A 114 -5.14 9.76 -11.80
CA LEU A 114 -5.93 10.33 -12.89
C LEU A 114 -7.38 9.84 -12.86
N PHE A 115 -7.62 8.55 -12.59
CA PHE A 115 -8.99 8.04 -12.43
C PHE A 115 -9.73 8.73 -11.28
N LYS A 116 -9.12 8.80 -10.09
CA LYS A 116 -9.75 9.46 -8.92
C LYS A 116 -9.79 10.99 -9.02
N PHE A 117 -8.96 11.60 -9.86
CA PHE A 117 -9.05 13.02 -10.16
C PHE A 117 -10.28 13.34 -11.02
N ASN A 118 -10.61 12.47 -11.99
CA ASN A 118 -11.78 12.65 -12.85
C ASN A 118 -13.10 12.37 -12.12
N ASP A 119 -13.13 11.37 -11.23
CA ASP A 119 -14.27 11.08 -10.36
C ASP A 119 -13.85 10.85 -8.91
N PRO A 120 -13.75 11.94 -8.11
CA PRO A 120 -13.42 11.86 -6.70
C PRO A 120 -14.63 11.55 -5.81
N SER A 121 -15.83 11.46 -6.38
CA SER A 121 -17.05 11.30 -5.60
C SER A 121 -17.09 9.94 -4.88
N ILE A 122 -17.73 9.90 -3.73
CA ILE A 122 -17.85 8.73 -2.85
C ILE A 122 -19.35 8.49 -2.62
N ASN A 123 -20.07 8.20 -3.69
CA ASN A 123 -21.53 8.13 -3.71
C ASN A 123 -22.06 6.88 -4.43
N HIS A 124 -21.18 5.98 -4.87
CA HIS A 124 -21.56 4.80 -5.63
C HIS A 124 -21.52 3.54 -4.75
N THR A 125 -22.58 2.74 -4.83
CA THR A 125 -22.70 1.40 -4.23
C THR A 125 -22.16 1.33 -2.79
N GLU A 126 -21.05 0.63 -2.57
CA GLU A 126 -20.44 0.36 -1.27
C GLU A 126 -19.49 1.46 -0.80
N GLN A 127 -19.16 2.43 -1.65
CA GLN A 127 -18.20 3.49 -1.31
C GLN A 127 -18.58 4.30 -0.06
N PRO A 128 -19.88 4.66 0.17
CA PRO A 128 -20.27 5.34 1.40
C PRO A 128 -20.05 4.48 2.65
N MET A 129 -20.29 3.17 2.55
CA MET A 129 -20.02 2.22 3.64
C MET A 129 -18.52 2.13 3.92
N ASP A 130 -17.70 1.99 2.88
CA ASP A 130 -16.24 1.95 3.03
C ASP A 130 -15.70 3.21 3.71
N LEU A 131 -16.20 4.38 3.31
CA LEU A 131 -15.83 5.64 3.92
C LEU A 131 -16.27 5.70 5.39
N ALA A 132 -17.45 5.18 5.72
CA ALA A 132 -17.93 5.10 7.09
C ALA A 132 -17.02 4.21 7.96
N PHE A 133 -16.59 3.05 7.46
CA PHE A 133 -15.64 2.17 8.16
C PHE A 133 -14.25 2.79 8.29
N LEU A 134 -13.76 3.48 7.26
CA LEU A 134 -12.51 4.25 7.34
C LEU A 134 -12.59 5.35 8.39
N ASN A 135 -13.67 6.13 8.39
CA ASN A 135 -13.88 7.18 9.37
C ASN A 135 -13.97 6.61 10.79
N ALA A 136 -14.69 5.50 10.98
CA ALA A 136 -14.78 4.79 12.25
C ALA A 136 -13.41 4.28 12.72
N ALA A 137 -12.58 3.74 11.82
CA ALA A 137 -11.22 3.31 12.12
C ALA A 137 -10.30 4.48 12.52
N MET A 138 -10.38 5.61 11.82
CA MET A 138 -9.60 6.82 12.14
C MET A 138 -10.03 7.44 13.48
N GLY A 139 -11.33 7.38 13.80
CA GLY A 139 -11.91 7.88 15.04
C GLY A 139 -11.96 6.85 16.18
N ALA A 140 -11.32 5.69 16.02
CA ALA A 140 -11.42 4.60 16.98
C ALA A 140 -10.89 5.00 18.36
N GLY A 141 -11.61 4.57 19.40
CA GLY A 141 -11.18 4.67 20.79
C GLY A 141 -10.43 3.41 21.24
N ASN A 142 -10.35 3.24 22.55
CA ASN A 142 -9.84 2.00 23.14
C ASN A 142 -10.85 0.88 22.86
N GLY A 143 -10.36 -0.30 22.44
CA GLY A 143 -11.22 -1.44 22.06
C GLY A 143 -11.58 -1.48 20.57
N GLY A 144 -11.06 -0.57 19.74
CA GLY A 144 -11.25 -0.59 18.29
C GLY A 144 -12.42 0.28 17.80
N PRO A 145 -12.75 0.21 16.50
CA PRO A 145 -13.78 1.05 15.91
C PRO A 145 -15.18 0.57 16.27
N LEU A 146 -16.11 1.52 16.41
CA LEU A 146 -17.53 1.26 16.58
C LEU A 146 -18.23 1.17 15.23
N ASP A 147 -19.30 0.39 15.17
CA ASP A 147 -20.12 0.22 13.98
C ASP A 147 -20.86 1.54 13.67
N PRO A 148 -20.70 2.09 12.45
CA PRO A 148 -21.39 3.33 12.05
C PRO A 148 -22.91 3.16 11.90
N TRP A 149 -23.40 1.94 11.75
CA TRP A 149 -24.81 1.60 11.57
C TRP A 149 -25.49 1.16 12.86
N MET A 150 -24.73 0.66 13.83
CA MET A 150 -25.26 0.17 15.11
C MET A 150 -24.52 0.78 16.30
N ARG A 151 -25.14 1.80 16.91
CA ARG A 151 -24.51 2.56 18.00
C ARG A 151 -24.14 1.65 19.17
N GLY A 152 -22.87 1.70 19.56
CA GLY A 152 -22.34 0.99 20.73
C GLY A 152 -21.82 -0.41 20.42
N GLU A 153 -22.08 -0.91 19.22
CA GLU A 153 -21.54 -2.20 18.76
C GLU A 153 -20.21 -2.02 18.04
N HIS A 154 -19.46 -3.10 17.91
CA HIS A 154 -18.24 -3.17 17.11
C HIS A 154 -18.55 -3.56 15.66
N ILE A 155 -17.69 -3.13 14.73
CA ILE A 155 -17.81 -3.50 13.31
C ILE A 155 -17.70 -5.03 13.16
N SER A 156 -18.74 -5.67 12.62
CA SER A 156 -18.79 -7.13 12.35
C SER A 156 -18.23 -7.53 10.97
N TYR A 157 -17.44 -6.64 10.35
CA TYR A 157 -16.80 -6.82 9.05
C TYR A 157 -15.28 -6.70 9.14
N TYR A 158 -14.58 -7.18 8.11
CA TYR A 158 -13.14 -6.94 8.00
C TYR A 158 -12.88 -5.45 7.79
N TYR A 159 -12.24 -4.81 8.77
CA TYR A 159 -11.91 -3.38 8.69
C TYR A 159 -10.40 -3.07 8.75
N PHE A 160 -9.55 -4.08 8.89
CA PHE A 160 -8.11 -3.85 9.11
C PHE A 160 -7.43 -3.14 7.93
N GLY A 161 -7.93 -3.31 6.71
CA GLY A 161 -7.49 -2.51 5.56
C GLY A 161 -7.76 -1.01 5.75
N TYR A 162 -8.97 -0.65 6.19
CA TYR A 162 -9.30 0.74 6.52
C TYR A 162 -8.49 1.24 7.72
N TRP A 163 -8.16 0.38 8.68
CA TRP A 163 -7.27 0.72 9.80
C TRP A 163 -5.87 1.11 9.34
N ILE A 164 -5.24 0.29 8.48
CA ILE A 164 -3.90 0.58 7.94
C ILE A 164 -3.86 1.95 7.27
N PHE A 165 -4.80 2.22 6.36
CA PHE A 165 -4.81 3.48 5.63
C PHE A 165 -5.33 4.66 6.46
N GLY A 166 -6.25 4.41 7.39
CA GLY A 166 -6.71 5.38 8.37
C GLY A 166 -5.56 5.91 9.22
N ASN A 167 -4.62 5.04 9.63
CA ASN A 167 -3.41 5.47 10.33
C ASN A 167 -2.54 6.42 9.51
N ILE A 168 -2.37 6.17 8.21
CA ILE A 168 -1.63 7.08 7.33
C ILE A 168 -2.37 8.40 7.20
N GLY A 169 -3.71 8.36 7.11
CA GLY A 169 -4.53 9.55 7.14
C GLY A 169 -4.36 10.37 8.41
N SER A 170 -4.39 9.71 9.58
CA SER A 170 -4.16 10.36 10.87
C SER A 170 -2.75 10.93 11.01
N LEU A 171 -1.71 10.19 10.61
CA LEU A 171 -0.31 10.67 10.64
C LEU A 171 -0.07 11.89 9.76
N THR A 172 -0.76 11.98 8.63
CA THR A 172 -0.62 13.07 7.66
C THR A 172 -1.67 14.16 7.83
N PHE A 173 -2.52 14.06 8.86
CA PHE A 173 -3.63 14.97 9.13
C PHE A 173 -4.57 15.15 7.94
N THR A 174 -4.82 14.08 7.17
CA THR A 174 -5.77 14.11 6.03
C THR A 174 -7.17 13.73 6.46
N ARG A 175 -8.15 14.46 5.92
CA ARG A 175 -9.58 14.20 6.16
C ARG A 175 -9.99 12.82 5.61
N PRO A 176 -10.96 12.11 6.23
CA PRO A 176 -11.35 10.75 5.84
C PRO A 176 -11.68 10.57 4.35
N GLU A 177 -12.40 11.50 3.74
CA GLU A 177 -12.78 11.46 2.32
C GLU A 177 -11.56 11.54 1.39
N ILE A 178 -10.53 12.26 1.80
CA ILE A 178 -9.27 12.37 1.05
C ILE A 178 -8.43 11.12 1.30
N THR A 179 -8.33 10.68 2.55
CA THR A 179 -7.68 9.42 2.93
C THR A 179 -8.24 8.25 2.13
N TYR A 180 -9.57 8.16 1.98
CA TYR A 180 -10.23 7.12 1.19
C TYR A 180 -9.74 7.13 -0.27
N ASN A 181 -9.84 8.30 -0.94
CA ASN A 181 -9.42 8.44 -2.32
C ASN A 181 -7.92 8.17 -2.51
N LEU A 182 -7.07 8.61 -1.58
CA LEU A 182 -5.63 8.31 -1.60
C LEU A 182 -5.35 6.82 -1.38
N SER A 183 -6.10 6.16 -0.49
CA SER A 183 -5.95 4.71 -0.28
C SER A 183 -6.18 3.93 -1.58
N LEU A 184 -7.22 4.29 -2.33
CA LEU A 184 -7.57 3.64 -3.61
C LEU A 184 -6.50 3.78 -4.69
N ILE A 185 -5.65 4.80 -4.65
CA ILE A 185 -4.54 4.95 -5.62
C ILE A 185 -3.24 4.30 -5.11
N PHE A 186 -3.04 4.23 -3.79
CA PHE A 186 -1.85 3.62 -3.20
C PHE A 186 -1.90 2.09 -3.21
N ILE A 187 -3.07 1.49 -2.99
CA ILE A 187 -3.26 0.03 -3.02
C ILE A 187 -2.71 -0.61 -4.30
N PRO A 188 -3.17 -0.23 -5.52
CA PRO A 188 -2.67 -0.83 -6.76
C PRO A 188 -1.19 -0.51 -7.01
N ALA A 189 -0.72 0.68 -6.61
CA ALA A 189 0.68 1.05 -6.76
C ALA A 189 1.60 0.17 -5.90
N LEU A 190 1.25 -0.03 -4.62
CA LEU A 190 1.99 -0.91 -3.72
C LEU A 190 1.96 -2.36 -4.20
N MET A 191 0.79 -2.85 -4.61
CA MET A 191 0.64 -4.21 -5.14
C MET A 191 1.48 -4.44 -6.41
N GLY A 192 1.40 -3.52 -7.36
CA GLY A 192 2.18 -3.59 -8.60
C GLY A 192 3.69 -3.64 -8.32
N THR A 193 4.18 -2.81 -7.40
CA THR A 193 5.62 -2.82 -7.06
C THR A 193 6.07 -4.09 -6.35
N ALA A 194 5.24 -4.64 -5.46
CA ALA A 194 5.54 -5.90 -4.79
C ALA A 194 5.64 -7.05 -5.81
N VAL A 195 4.69 -7.12 -6.74
CA VAL A 195 4.69 -8.10 -7.84
C VAL A 195 5.91 -7.91 -8.75
N PHE A 196 6.29 -6.67 -9.06
CA PHE A 196 7.51 -6.37 -9.82
C PHE A 196 8.76 -6.99 -9.15
N GLY A 197 8.95 -6.74 -7.85
CA GLY A 197 10.11 -7.26 -7.11
C GLY A 197 10.10 -8.78 -6.97
N LEU A 198 8.92 -9.36 -6.73
CA LEU A 198 8.74 -10.82 -6.68
C LEU A 198 9.11 -11.45 -8.04
N ALA A 199 8.50 -11.00 -9.13
CA ALA A 199 8.76 -11.51 -10.48
C ALA A 199 10.24 -11.36 -10.88
N SER A 200 10.86 -10.24 -10.51
CA SER A 200 12.28 -9.99 -10.72
C SER A 200 13.19 -10.96 -9.94
N SER A 201 12.75 -11.38 -8.76
CA SER A 201 13.49 -12.29 -7.88
C SER A 201 13.36 -13.76 -8.29
N LEU A 202 12.27 -14.13 -8.98
CA LEU A 202 12.08 -15.47 -9.54
C LEU A 202 12.99 -15.76 -10.75
N LEU A 203 13.56 -14.72 -11.37
CA LEU A 203 14.43 -14.86 -12.54
C LEU A 203 15.90 -15.11 -12.13
N PRO A 204 16.64 -15.96 -12.88
CA PRO A 204 18.06 -16.22 -12.62
C PRO A 204 18.95 -14.97 -12.70
N TYR A 205 20.01 -14.91 -11.88
CA TYR A 205 20.97 -13.79 -11.85
C TYR A 205 21.69 -13.52 -13.19
N SER A 206 21.75 -14.51 -14.08
CA SER A 206 22.30 -14.38 -15.43
C SER A 206 21.46 -13.54 -16.40
N ILE A 207 20.18 -13.30 -16.08
CA ILE A 207 19.26 -12.54 -16.93
C ILE A 207 19.67 -11.06 -17.01
N LYS A 208 19.70 -10.52 -18.22
CA LYS A 208 19.96 -9.09 -18.47
C LYS A 208 18.90 -8.23 -17.81
N ILE A 209 19.33 -7.10 -17.23
CA ILE A 209 18.45 -6.17 -16.51
C ILE A 209 17.22 -5.71 -17.31
N ARG A 210 17.33 -5.56 -18.64
CA ARG A 210 16.21 -5.17 -19.51
C ARG A 210 15.08 -6.21 -19.50
N SER A 211 15.44 -7.50 -19.62
CA SER A 211 14.47 -8.59 -19.60
C SER A 211 13.83 -8.74 -18.23
N LEU A 212 14.61 -8.53 -17.17
CA LEU A 212 14.11 -8.55 -15.80
C LEU A 212 13.08 -7.44 -15.56
N ILE A 213 13.41 -6.20 -15.95
CA ILE A 213 12.46 -5.07 -15.88
C ILE A 213 11.23 -5.36 -16.73
N GLY A 214 11.40 -5.89 -17.94
CA GLY A 214 10.29 -6.23 -18.84
C GLY A 214 9.33 -7.24 -18.23
N VAL A 215 9.84 -8.36 -17.72
CA VAL A 215 9.03 -9.40 -17.06
C VAL A 215 8.34 -8.83 -15.84
N GLY A 216 9.06 -8.13 -14.95
CA GLY A 216 8.46 -7.53 -13.76
C GLY A 216 7.36 -6.52 -14.11
N ALA A 217 7.55 -5.69 -15.12
CA ALA A 217 6.56 -4.71 -15.57
C ALA A 217 5.31 -5.41 -16.13
N ILE A 218 5.49 -6.43 -16.98
CA ILE A 218 4.39 -7.24 -17.50
C ILE A 218 3.62 -7.90 -16.36
N SER A 219 4.31 -8.52 -15.39
CA SER A 219 3.66 -9.12 -14.22
C SER A 219 2.85 -8.09 -13.44
N SER A 220 3.40 -6.89 -13.20
CA SER A 220 2.72 -5.82 -12.48
C SER A 220 1.46 -5.35 -13.21
N VAL A 221 1.57 -5.07 -14.51
CA VAL A 221 0.45 -4.63 -15.35
C VAL A 221 -0.62 -5.72 -15.41
N SER A 222 -0.22 -6.98 -15.61
CA SER A 222 -1.15 -8.11 -15.64
C SER A 222 -1.90 -8.25 -14.31
N THR A 223 -1.22 -8.16 -13.18
CA THR A 223 -1.89 -8.27 -11.87
C THR A 223 -2.84 -7.12 -11.60
N ILE A 224 -2.53 -5.89 -12.04
CA ILE A 224 -3.38 -4.72 -11.76
C ILE A 224 -4.55 -4.61 -12.74
N PHE A 225 -4.32 -4.86 -14.03
CA PHE A 225 -5.30 -4.56 -15.08
C PHE A 225 -5.94 -5.82 -15.70
N LEU A 226 -5.28 -6.97 -15.67
CA LEU A 226 -5.79 -8.20 -16.29
C LEU A 226 -6.36 -9.20 -15.27
N SER A 227 -6.18 -8.96 -13.97
CA SER A 227 -6.75 -9.82 -12.92
C SER A 227 -8.28 -9.69 -12.82
N ASN A 228 -8.81 -8.51 -13.18
CA ASN A 228 -10.25 -8.28 -13.27
C ASN A 228 -10.69 -8.21 -14.74
N LEU A 229 -11.21 -9.33 -15.24
CA LEU A 229 -11.69 -9.42 -16.61
C LEU A 229 -13.01 -8.67 -16.85
N TYR A 230 -13.71 -8.24 -15.79
CA TYR A 230 -15.01 -7.59 -15.91
C TYR A 230 -14.97 -6.35 -16.80
N GLY A 231 -13.92 -5.53 -16.73
CA GLY A 231 -13.78 -4.35 -17.59
C GLY A 231 -13.70 -4.71 -19.08
N GLY A 232 -12.87 -5.71 -19.42
CA GLY A 232 -12.74 -6.20 -20.79
C GLY A 232 -14.03 -6.87 -21.29
N LEU A 233 -14.67 -7.70 -20.45
CA LEU A 233 -15.93 -8.35 -20.77
C LEU A 233 -17.08 -7.32 -20.92
N SER A 234 -17.11 -6.28 -20.08
CA SER A 234 -18.05 -5.14 -20.19
C SER A 234 -17.89 -4.39 -21.50
N PHE A 235 -16.65 -4.15 -21.94
CA PHE A 235 -16.39 -3.55 -23.24
C PHE A 235 -16.93 -4.42 -24.38
N VAL A 236 -16.66 -5.73 -24.37
CA VAL A 236 -17.16 -6.69 -25.38
C VAL A 236 -18.70 -6.67 -25.43
N ALA A 237 -19.34 -6.69 -24.26
CA ALA A 237 -20.80 -6.70 -24.16
C ALA A 237 -21.42 -5.39 -24.67
N GLN A 238 -20.89 -4.25 -24.23
CA GLN A 238 -21.43 -2.92 -24.60
C GLN A 238 -21.23 -2.60 -26.08
N ASN A 239 -20.19 -3.16 -26.71
CA ASN A 239 -19.89 -2.97 -28.13
C ASN A 239 -20.51 -4.03 -29.06
N ARG A 240 -21.49 -4.82 -28.58
CA ARG A 240 -22.16 -5.88 -29.35
C ARG A 240 -21.21 -6.89 -29.99
N MET A 241 -20.05 -7.10 -29.37
CA MET A 241 -19.07 -8.10 -29.80
C MET A 241 -19.43 -9.50 -29.28
N ALA A 242 -20.49 -9.61 -28.48
CA ALA A 242 -21.07 -10.85 -27.98
C ALA A 242 -22.59 -10.93 -28.22
N ASN A 243 -23.15 -12.13 -28.07
CA ASN A 243 -24.59 -12.38 -28.19
C ASN A 243 -25.40 -11.65 -27.10
N SER A 244 -26.71 -11.48 -27.30
CA SER A 244 -27.61 -10.82 -26.36
C SER A 244 -27.67 -11.47 -24.97
N ALA A 245 -27.37 -12.77 -24.88
CA ALA A 245 -27.30 -13.53 -23.65
C ALA A 245 -25.90 -13.55 -23.00
N PHE A 246 -25.03 -12.57 -23.28
CA PHE A 246 -23.63 -12.62 -22.82
C PHE A 246 -23.46 -12.54 -21.29
N TRP A 247 -24.42 -11.91 -20.60
CA TRP A 247 -24.42 -11.78 -19.14
C TRP A 247 -25.49 -12.65 -18.45
N ASP A 248 -26.30 -13.36 -19.23
CA ASP A 248 -27.38 -14.21 -18.75
C ASP A 248 -26.87 -15.65 -18.52
#